data_AF-A0A0E2QI30-F1
#
_entry.id   AF-A0A0E2QI30-F1
#
_cell.length_a   1.000
_cell.length_b   1.000
_cell.length_c   1.000
_cell.angle_alpha   90.00
_cell.angle_beta   90.00
_cell.angle_gamma   90.00
#
_symmetry.space_group_name_H-M   'P 1'
#
loop_
_entity.id
_entity.type
_entity.pdbx_description
1 polymer ?
#
loop_
_entity_poly.entity_id
_entity_poly.type
_entity_poly.pdbx_seq_one_letter_code
_entity_poly.pdbx_strand_id
1 'polypeptide(L)' 'MTEKFNLPAERAKSFGLELEEAYTTMVAFSLENKFDCYPPQDRKKLESVFEFLMNATDMWMNGQIMVSSQERGVNEKR' A
#
# COMPACT_ATOMS: atom_id res chain seq x y z
N MET A 1 -4.29 -31.52 12.16
CA MET A 1 -5.03 -30.87 11.06
C MET A 1 -4.20 -29.65 10.67
N THR A 2 -3.47 -29.70 9.57
CA THR A 2 -2.60 -28.60 9.15
C THR A 2 -3.49 -27.51 8.57
N GLU A 3 -3.61 -26.38 9.26
CA GLU A 3 -4.27 -25.20 8.68
C GLU A 3 -3.56 -24.86 7.36
N LYS A 4 -4.31 -24.84 6.26
CA LYS A 4 -3.77 -24.35 4.99
C LYS A 4 -3.48 -22.87 5.17
N PHE A 5 -2.23 -22.48 4.91
CA PHE A 5 -1.82 -21.08 4.97
C PHE A 5 -2.71 -20.21 4.06
N ASN A 6 -3.51 -19.34 4.67
CA ASN A 6 -4.42 -18.46 3.97
C ASN A 6 -3.73 -17.11 3.71
N LEU A 7 -2.98 -17.04 2.62
CA LEU A 7 -2.22 -15.84 2.23
C LEU A 7 -3.10 -14.56 2.14
N PRO A 8 -4.31 -14.59 1.55
CA PRO A 8 -5.21 -13.44 1.57
C PRO A 8 -5.59 -12.97 2.98
N ALA A 9 -5.82 -13.89 3.91
CA ALA A 9 -6.15 -13.54 5.29
C ALA A 9 -4.97 -12.91 6.03
N GLU A 10 -3.76 -13.44 5.83
CA GLU A 10 -2.56 -12.85 6.44
C GLU A 10 -2.28 -11.45 5.88
N ARG A 11 -2.41 -11.23 4.57
CA ARG A 11 -2.30 -9.89 3.96
C ARG A 11 -3.35 -8.91 4.48
N ALA A 12 -4.59 -9.37 4.66
CA ALA A 12 -5.65 -8.51 5.20
C ALA A 12 -5.37 -8.09 6.65
N LYS A 13 -4.77 -8.98 7.46
CA LYS A 13 -4.36 -8.66 8.84
C LYS A 13 -3.21 -7.65 8.89
N SER A 14 -2.24 -7.74 7.98
CA SER A 14 -1.05 -6.88 7.98
C SER A 14 -1.23 -5.58 7.18
N PHE A 15 -2.29 -5.43 6.39
CA PHE A 15 -2.44 -4.32 5.43
C PHE A 15 -2.18 -2.94 6.02
N GLY A 16 -2.77 -2.60 7.16
CA GLY A 16 -2.61 -1.28 7.76
C GLY A 16 -1.16 -0.98 8.15
N LEU A 17 -0.46 -1.99 8.72
CA LEU A 17 0.96 -1.88 9.09
C LEU A 17 1.85 -1.76 7.86
N GLU A 18 1.59 -2.56 6.83
CA GLU A 18 2.34 -2.52 5.56
C GLU A 18 2.15 -1.17 4.84
N LEU A 19 0.94 -0.61 4.88
CA LEU A 19 0.64 0.71 4.33
C LEU A 19 1.38 1.81 5.09
N GLU A 20 1.35 1.78 6.43
CA GLU A 20 2.05 2.73 7.28
C GLU A 20 3.58 2.67 7.07
N GLU A 21 4.15 1.46 6.98
CA GLU A 21 5.57 1.24 6.72
C GLU A 21 5.99 1.79 5.35
N ALA A 22 5.21 1.49 4.30
CA ALA A 22 5.47 1.99 2.96
C ALA A 22 5.39 3.52 2.88
N TYR A 23 4.37 4.11 3.51
CA TYR A 23 4.23 5.57 3.58
C TYR A 23 5.40 6.21 4.33
N THR A 24 5.73 5.70 5.53
CA THR A 24 6.84 6.21 6.35
C THR A 24 8.18 6.14 5.62
N THR A 25 8.41 5.04 4.88
CA THR A 25 9.61 4.89 4.05
C THR A 25 9.70 5.98 2.98
N MET A 26 8.60 6.26 2.28
CA MET A 26 8.58 7.31 1.26
C MET A 26 8.70 8.73 1.85
N VAL A 27 8.14 8.97 3.03
CA VAL A 27 8.37 10.22 3.80
C VAL A 27 9.86 10.39 4.08
N ALA A 28 10.52 9.36 4.63
CA ALA A 28 11.94 9.42 4.94
C ALA A 28 12.79 9.67 3.67
N PHE A 29 12.46 8.99 2.56
CA PHE A 29 13.14 9.22 1.29
C PHE A 29 12.97 10.65 0.78
N SER A 30 11.78 11.23 0.92
CA SER A 30 11.53 12.61 0.55
C SER A 30 12.29 13.60 1.43
N LEU A 31 12.33 13.38 2.75
CA LEU A 31 13.02 14.26 3.71
C LEU A 31 14.55 14.20 3.57
N GLU A 32 15.08 13.03 3.23
CA GLU A 32 16.51 12.81 2.99
C GLU A 32 16.94 13.22 1.57
N ASN A 33 16.06 13.84 0.77
CA ASN A 33 16.28 14.21 -0.63
C ASN A 33 16.74 13.03 -1.51
N LYS A 34 16.38 11.79 -1.16
CA LYS A 34 16.78 10.59 -1.93
C LYS A 34 16.22 10.58 -3.34
N PHE A 35 15.12 11.31 -3.58
CA PHE A 35 14.55 11.44 -4.92
C PHE A 35 15.44 12.23 -5.89
N ASP A 36 16.33 13.09 -5.38
CA ASP A 36 17.24 13.90 -6.21
C ASP A 36 18.33 13.06 -6.89
N CYS A 37 18.56 11.83 -6.39
CA CYS A 37 19.46 10.86 -7.02
C CYS A 37 18.90 10.26 -8.31
N TYR A 38 17.62 10.50 -8.64
CA TYR A 38 16.96 9.95 -9.81
C TYR A 38 16.82 11.00 -10.92
N PRO A 39 16.86 10.57 -12.20
CA PRO A 39 16.53 11.45 -13.31
C PRO A 39 15.12 12.07 -13.14
N PRO A 40 14.86 13.28 -13.66
CA PRO A 40 13.60 13.99 -13.45
C PRO A 40 12.34 13.16 -13.77
N GLN A 41 12.41 12.32 -14.81
CA GLN A 41 11.32 11.44 -15.23
C GLN A 41 10.99 10.33 -14.22
N ASP A 42 11.99 9.82 -13.50
CA ASP A 42 11.83 8.76 -12.51
C ASP A 42 11.51 9.35 -11.14
N ARG A 43 12.09 10.51 -10.82
CA ARG A 43 11.68 11.32 -9.67
C ARG A 43 10.18 11.61 -9.69
N LYS A 44 9.62 12.06 -10.83
CA LYS A 44 8.19 12.31 -10.95
C LYS A 44 7.32 11.08 -10.69
N LYS A 45 7.78 9.88 -11.08
CA LYS A 45 7.09 8.62 -10.77
C LYS A 45 7.11 8.32 -9.28
N LEU A 46 8.25 8.53 -8.61
CA LEU A 46 8.38 8.35 -7.16
C LEU A 46 7.51 9.33 -6.38
N GLU A 47 7.46 10.59 -6.80
CA GLU A 47 6.57 11.61 -6.22
C GLU A 47 5.09 11.21 -6.36
N SER A 48 4.68 10.69 -7.52
CA SER A 48 3.32 10.19 -7.73
C SER A 48 2.99 8.97 -6.86
N VAL A 49 3.94 8.05 -6.66
CA VAL A 49 3.77 6.92 -5.71
C VAL A 49 3.62 7.44 -4.28
N PHE A 50 4.41 8.43 -3.90
CA PHE A 50 4.34 9.02 -2.56
C PHE A 50 2.99 9.69 -2.31
N GLU A 51 2.49 10.48 -3.27
CA GLU A 51 1.17 11.10 -3.22
C GLU A 51 0.06 10.03 -3.09
N PHE A 52 0.16 8.95 -3.86
CA PHE A 52 -0.79 7.84 -3.74
C PHE A 52 -0.78 7.21 -2.34
N LEU A 53 0.41 6.96 -1.76
CA LEU A 53 0.51 6.39 -0.42
C LEU A 53 -0.02 7.34 0.66
N MET A 54 0.19 8.66 0.51
CA MET A 54 -0.40 9.66 1.40
C MET A 54 -1.93 9.58 1.38
N ASN A 55 -2.52 9.58 0.18
CA ASN A 55 -3.97 9.47 0.02
C ASN A 55 -4.50 8.14 0.56
N ALA A 56 -3.87 7.02 0.23
CA ALA A 56 -4.29 5.70 0.71
C ALA A 56 -4.20 5.59 2.24
N THR A 57 -3.17 6.17 2.85
CA THR A 57 -3.01 6.20 4.31
C THR A 57 -4.10 7.04 4.96
N ASP A 58 -4.40 8.24 4.43
CA ASP A 58 -5.52 9.06 4.92
C ASP A 58 -6.86 8.34 4.81
N MET A 59 -7.14 7.74 3.64
CA MET A 59 -8.34 6.94 3.43
C MET A 59 -8.44 5.75 4.40
N TRP A 60 -7.32 5.06 4.68
CA TRP A 60 -7.28 3.97 5.65
C TRP A 60 -7.58 4.46 7.07
N MET A 61 -6.92 5.54 7.51
CA MET A 61 -7.13 6.13 8.84
C MET A 61 -8.57 6.66 9.02
N ASN A 62 -9.19 7.10 7.93
CA ASN A 62 -10.59 7.53 7.89
C ASN A 62 -11.59 6.37 7.69
N GLY A 63 -11.13 5.11 7.68
CA GLY A 63 -11.97 3.92 7.55
C GLY A 63 -12.63 3.75 6.18
N GLN A 64 -12.11 4.40 5.14
CA GLN A 64 -12.65 4.38 3.77
C GLN A 64 -12.15 3.18 2.95
N ILE A 65 -11.09 2.52 3.41
CA ILE A 65 -10.55 1.30 2.79
C ILE A 65 -11.00 0.09 3.61
N MET A 66 -11.76 -0.81 2.99
CA MET A 66 -12.10 -2.12 3.54
C MET A 66 -11.23 -3.18 2.88
N VAL A 67 -10.55 -3.99 3.68
CA VAL A 67 -9.72 -5.09 3.20
C VAL A 67 -10.40 -6.41 3.56
N SER A 68 -10.66 -7.22 2.54
CA SER A 68 -11.23 -8.56 2.73
C SER A 68 -10.18 -9.61 2.42
N SER A 69 -10.19 -10.70 3.18
CA SER A 69 -9.41 -11.91 2.88
C SER A 69 -10.02 -12.75 1.77
N GLN A 70 -11.07 -12.28 1.11
CA GLN A 70 -11.69 -12.97 0.00
C GLN A 70 -10.75 -12.83 -1.20
N GLU A 71 -10.33 -13.96 -1.76
CA GLU A 71 -9.70 -13.97 -3.08
C GLU A 71 -10.61 -13.23 -4.05
N ARG A 72 -10.04 -12.50 -5.04
CA ARG A 72 -10.85 -11.82 -6.06
C ARG A 72 -11.90 -12.79 -6.57
N GLY A 73 -13.15 -12.56 -6.19
CA GLY A 73 -14.27 -13.28 -6.78
C GLY A 73 -14.18 -12.98 -8.26
N VAL A 74 -13.93 -14.00 -9.07
CA VAL A 74 -14.32 -13.95 -10.47
C VAL A 74 -15.76 -13.48 -10.42
N ASN A 75 -16.03 -12.27 -10.93
CA ASN A 75 -17.39 -11.81 -11.16
C ASN A 75 -17.97 -12.77 -12.21
N GLU A 76 -18.42 -13.94 -11.78
CA GLU A 76 -19.43 -14.69 -12.50
C GLU A 76 -20.66 -13.79 -12.49
N LYS A 77 -20.79 -13.04 -13.57
CA LYS A 77 -21.96 -12.25 -13.90
C LYS A 77 -23.20 -13.11 -13.60
N ARG A 78 -23.99 -12.72 -12.60
CA ARG A 78 -25.37 -13.18 -12.47
C ARG A 78 -26.23 -12.53 -13.54
#